data_AF-A0A5D3ALX2-F1
#
_entry.id   AF-A0A5D3ALX2-F1
#
_cell.length_a   1.000
_cell.length_b   1.000
_cell.length_c   1.000
_cell.angle_alpha   90.00
_cell.angle_beta   90.00
_cell.angle_gamma   90.00
#
_symmetry.space_group_name_H-M   'P 1'
#
loop_
_entity.id
_entity.type
_entity.pdbx_description
1 polymer ?
#
loop_
_entity_poly.entity_id
_entity_poly.type
_entity_poly.pdbx_seq_one_letter_code
_entity_poly.pdbx_strand_id
1 'polypeptide(L)'
;MASEQAQDQFRLVSPSINHEGKLPRKYTDEGQGAKKNLSPPLEWYNVPDGTQSMALVVEDIDAPDPSDPIKPWTCWVVANMPPKLKGLPEGFSGKEEEVGGDYASLKEGHNDYKVPGWRGPKLPSHGHRFQFRLFALDEQLKHGNKVTKEKLLEDIEGHVIGEAQMTTMF
;
A
#
# COMPACT_ATOMS: atom_id res chain seq x y z
N MET A 1 -3.51 -18.07 -24.94
CA MET A 1 -3.48 -19.01 -23.80
C MET A 1 -2.75 -18.44 -22.58
N ALA A 2 -1.42 -18.28 -22.53
CA ALA A 2 -0.75 -17.68 -21.35
C ALA A 2 -0.95 -16.16 -21.20
N SER A 3 -1.27 -15.47 -22.30
CA SER A 3 -1.45 -14.01 -22.35
C SER A 3 -2.85 -13.53 -21.91
N GLU A 4 -3.89 -14.36 -22.05
CA GLU A 4 -5.26 -14.01 -21.63
C GLU A 4 -5.44 -14.15 -20.12
N GLN A 5 -4.83 -15.17 -19.48
CA GLN A 5 -4.92 -15.34 -18.03
C GLN A 5 -4.26 -14.21 -17.22
N ALA A 6 -3.23 -13.55 -17.78
CA ALA A 6 -2.60 -12.39 -17.15
C ALA A 6 -3.48 -11.12 -17.23
N GLN A 7 -4.42 -11.08 -18.16
CA GLN A 7 -5.21 -9.89 -18.45
C GLN A 7 -6.47 -9.78 -17.57
N ASP A 8 -6.95 -10.88 -17.01
CA ASP A 8 -8.09 -10.95 -16.08
C ASP A 8 -7.68 -11.06 -14.60
N GLN A 9 -6.38 -11.18 -14.31
CA GLN A 9 -5.89 -11.28 -12.94
C GLN A 9 -6.02 -9.95 -12.19
N PHE A 10 -6.47 -9.99 -10.93
CA PHE A 10 -6.40 -8.85 -10.02
C PHE A 10 -4.94 -8.44 -9.82
N ARG A 11 -4.62 -7.19 -10.15
CA ARG A 11 -3.23 -6.70 -10.22
C ARG A 11 -3.06 -5.37 -9.53
N LEU A 12 -1.90 -5.19 -8.91
CA LEU A 12 -1.40 -3.96 -8.33
C LEU A 12 -0.09 -3.59 -9.03
N VAL A 13 0.01 -2.36 -9.52
CA VAL A 13 1.21 -1.84 -10.19
C VAL A 13 1.47 -0.40 -9.74
N SER A 14 2.66 0.10 -10.02
CA SER A 14 2.98 1.51 -9.89
C SER A 14 3.65 2.01 -11.18
N PRO A 15 3.11 3.03 -11.86
CA PRO A 15 3.69 3.53 -13.10
C PRO A 15 5.08 4.15 -12.92
N SER A 16 5.47 4.45 -11.69
CA SER A 16 6.80 4.99 -11.37
C SER A 16 7.82 3.94 -10.94
N ILE A 17 7.38 2.70 -10.68
CA ILE A 17 8.24 1.57 -10.34
C ILE A 17 8.32 0.70 -11.60
N ASN A 18 9.42 0.89 -12.35
CA ASN A 18 9.62 0.27 -13.64
C ASN A 18 9.90 -1.25 -13.55
N HIS A 19 10.14 -1.88 -14.70
CA HIS A 19 10.45 -3.32 -14.79
C HIS A 19 11.68 -3.79 -14.00
N GLU A 20 12.59 -2.89 -13.58
CA GLU A 20 13.70 -3.27 -12.68
C GLU A 20 13.25 -3.46 -11.23
N GLY A 21 11.99 -3.11 -10.92
CA GLY A 21 11.40 -3.27 -9.61
C GLY A 21 12.01 -2.34 -8.57
N LYS A 22 12.65 -1.23 -8.94
CA LYS A 22 13.28 -0.32 -7.97
C LYS A 22 12.30 0.75 -7.48
N LEU A 23 12.25 0.99 -6.17
CA LEU A 23 11.54 2.12 -5.57
C LEU A 23 12.32 3.42 -5.87
N PRO A 24 11.74 4.39 -6.61
CA PRO A 24 12.43 5.65 -6.85
C PRO A 24 12.76 6.40 -5.55
N ARG A 25 13.98 6.96 -5.47
CA ARG A 25 14.44 7.77 -4.32
C ARG A 25 13.48 8.87 -3.89
N LYS A 26 12.70 9.44 -4.81
CA LYS A 26 11.72 10.49 -4.47
C LYS A 26 10.62 10.02 -3.50
N TYR A 27 10.41 8.72 -3.33
CA TYR A 27 9.43 8.17 -2.39
C TYR A 27 10.04 7.73 -1.05
N THR A 28 11.35 7.88 -0.87
CA THR A 28 12.05 7.62 0.40
C THR A 28 12.23 8.90 1.21
N ASP A 29 12.65 8.79 2.47
CA ASP A 29 12.83 9.94 3.37
C ASP A 29 14.29 10.39 3.50
N GLU A 30 15.21 9.81 2.73
CA GLU A 30 16.63 10.21 2.72
C GLU A 30 17.36 10.00 1.39
N GLY A 31 18.47 10.72 1.25
CA GLY A 31 19.32 10.73 0.06
C GLY A 31 18.97 11.83 -0.94
N GLN A 32 19.87 12.09 -1.90
CA GLN A 32 19.64 13.09 -2.93
C GLN A 32 18.43 12.70 -3.79
N GLY A 33 17.47 13.62 -3.92
CA GLY A 33 16.23 13.42 -4.67
C GLY A 33 15.05 12.90 -3.85
N ALA A 34 15.24 12.60 -2.55
CA ALA A 34 14.16 12.24 -1.64
C ALA A 34 13.16 13.40 -1.48
N LYS A 35 11.87 13.04 -1.36
CA LYS A 35 10.80 13.99 -1.06
C LYS A 35 9.99 13.47 0.11
N LYS A 36 10.01 14.25 1.19
CA LYS A 36 9.31 13.91 2.42
C LYS A 36 7.82 13.64 2.17
N ASN A 37 7.34 12.49 2.63
CA ASN A 37 5.95 12.05 2.58
C ASN A 37 5.33 12.00 1.16
N LEU A 38 6.14 11.91 0.10
CA LEU A 38 5.61 11.68 -1.25
C LEU A 38 5.33 10.18 -1.43
N SER A 39 4.06 9.78 -1.43
CA SER A 39 3.66 8.39 -1.73
C SER A 39 3.82 8.06 -3.22
N PRO A 40 4.19 6.82 -3.57
CA PRO A 40 4.21 6.39 -4.96
C PRO A 40 2.79 6.33 -5.54
N PRO A 41 2.59 6.66 -6.83
CA PRO A 41 1.33 6.39 -7.51
C PRO A 41 1.10 4.88 -7.56
N LEU A 42 -0.12 4.44 -7.28
CA LEU A 42 -0.53 3.04 -7.38
C LEU A 42 -1.71 2.94 -8.32
N GLU A 43 -1.76 1.87 -9.09
CA GLU A 43 -2.87 1.52 -9.96
C GLU A 43 -3.22 0.06 -9.77
N TRP A 44 -4.51 -0.26 -9.88
CA TRP A 44 -4.97 -1.63 -9.83
C TRP A 44 -6.02 -1.92 -10.88
N TYR A 45 -6.02 -3.19 -11.30
CA TYR A 45 -6.78 -3.67 -12.44
C TYR A 45 -7.50 -4.95 -12.05
N ASN A 46 -8.67 -5.19 -12.66
CA ASN A 46 -9.46 -6.41 -12.49
C ASN A 46 -9.81 -6.69 -11.03
N VAL A 47 -10.36 -5.67 -10.36
CA VAL A 47 -10.95 -5.82 -9.03
C VAL A 47 -12.01 -6.93 -9.08
N PRO A 48 -11.95 -7.96 -8.23
CA PRO A 48 -12.89 -9.07 -8.26
C PRO A 48 -14.35 -8.62 -8.10
N ASP A 49 -15.26 -9.31 -8.79
CA ASP A 49 -16.69 -9.11 -8.57
C ASP A 49 -17.07 -9.44 -7.12
N GLY A 50 -18.00 -8.68 -6.55
CA GLY A 50 -18.40 -8.80 -5.14
C GLY A 50 -17.54 -7.97 -4.17
N THR A 51 -16.50 -7.28 -4.66
CA THR A 51 -15.70 -6.38 -3.81
C THR A 51 -16.57 -5.22 -3.29
N GLN A 52 -16.71 -5.12 -1.98
CA GLN A 52 -17.36 -4.01 -1.29
C GLN A 52 -16.37 -2.93 -0.86
N SER A 53 -15.14 -3.33 -0.51
CA SER A 53 -14.06 -2.39 -0.20
C SER A 53 -12.69 -2.98 -0.50
N MET A 54 -11.66 -2.14 -0.55
CA MET A 54 -10.27 -2.58 -0.70
C MET A 54 -9.39 -2.01 0.42
N ALA A 55 -8.30 -2.71 0.71
CA ALA A 55 -7.30 -2.29 1.68
C ALA A 55 -5.88 -2.46 1.14
N LEU A 56 -4.98 -1.55 1.50
CA LEU A 56 -3.58 -1.52 1.10
C LEU A 56 -2.69 -1.59 2.34
N VAL A 57 -1.68 -2.45 2.30
CA VAL A 57 -0.57 -2.49 3.25
C VAL A 57 0.74 -2.39 2.47
N VAL A 58 1.64 -1.51 2.92
CA VAL A 58 3.02 -1.44 2.40
C VAL A 58 4.00 -1.62 3.54
N GLU A 59 4.96 -2.53 3.36
CA GLU A 59 5.95 -2.91 4.37
C GLU A 59 7.35 -3.01 3.76
N ASP A 60 8.37 -2.61 4.52
CA ASP A 60 9.74 -3.10 4.35
C ASP A 60 9.86 -4.46 5.03
N ILE A 61 9.96 -5.54 4.25
CA ILE A 61 9.99 -6.92 4.78
C ILE A 61 11.40 -7.37 5.21
N ASP A 62 12.42 -6.53 5.00
CA ASP A 62 13.82 -6.81 5.36
C ASP A 62 14.31 -5.91 6.51
N ALA A 63 13.44 -5.09 7.09
CA ALA A 63 13.78 -4.19 8.19
C ALA A 63 14.35 -4.95 9.41
N PRO A 64 15.60 -4.65 9.84
CA PRO A 64 16.18 -5.30 11.01
C PRO A 64 15.52 -4.77 12.30
N ASP A 65 15.10 -5.67 13.18
CA ASP A 65 14.81 -5.31 14.58
C ASP A 65 16.12 -5.49 15.39
N PRO A 66 16.63 -4.47 16.10
CA PRO A 66 17.82 -4.59 16.95
C PRO A 66 17.68 -5.64 18.09
N SER A 67 16.47 -6.11 18.35
CA SER A 67 16.10 -6.93 19.51
C SER A 67 15.37 -8.24 19.16
N ASP A 68 14.98 -8.48 17.90
CA ASP A 68 14.11 -9.59 17.49
C ASP A 68 14.41 -10.04 16.03
N PRO A 69 13.82 -11.13 15.47
CA PRO A 69 14.00 -11.45 14.06
C PRO A 69 13.42 -10.34 13.18
N ILE A 70 13.87 -10.28 11.92
CA ILE A 70 13.40 -9.33 10.90
C ILE A 70 11.88 -9.16 11.00
N LYS A 71 11.44 -7.99 11.48
CA LYS A 71 10.04 -7.65 11.63
C LYS A 71 9.68 -6.68 10.51
N PRO A 72 8.74 -7.03 9.62
CA PRO A 72 8.32 -6.13 8.57
C PRO A 72 7.89 -4.77 9.13
N TRP A 73 8.49 -3.71 8.59
CA TRP A 73 8.23 -2.33 9.01
C TRP A 73 7.15 -1.72 8.14
N THR A 74 6.01 -1.40 8.75
CA THR A 74 4.85 -0.86 8.06
C THR A 74 5.10 0.59 7.65
N CYS A 75 5.12 0.85 6.34
CA CYS A 75 5.27 2.17 5.74
C CYS A 75 3.92 2.85 5.47
N TRP A 76 2.88 2.07 5.18
CA TRP A 76 1.57 2.60 4.79
C TRP A 76 0.42 1.62 5.01
N VAL A 77 -0.72 2.15 5.47
CA VAL A 77 -1.98 1.42 5.62
C VAL A 77 -3.11 2.29 5.09
N VAL A 78 -3.94 1.75 4.20
CA VAL A 78 -5.16 2.40 3.71
C VAL A 78 -6.27 1.36 3.76
N ALA A 79 -7.44 1.71 4.29
CA ALA A 79 -8.57 0.81 4.41
C ALA A 79 -9.83 1.45 3.80
N ASN A 80 -10.84 0.62 3.55
CA ASN A 80 -12.14 1.04 3.04
C ASN A 80 -12.09 1.86 1.74
N MET A 81 -11.13 1.55 0.85
CA MET A 81 -11.09 2.14 -0.48
C MET A 81 -12.28 1.64 -1.32
N PRO A 82 -13.10 2.53 -1.92
CA PRO A 82 -14.20 2.11 -2.78
C PRO A 82 -13.70 1.26 -3.97
N PRO A 83 -14.39 0.18 -4.34
CA PRO A 83 -13.98 -0.72 -5.44
C PRO A 83 -13.92 -0.03 -6.81
N LYS A 84 -14.61 1.10 -6.96
CA LYS A 84 -14.60 1.92 -8.18
C LYS A 84 -13.31 2.73 -8.37
N LEU A 85 -12.56 2.99 -7.29
CA LEU A 85 -11.24 3.60 -7.42
C LEU A 85 -10.34 2.67 -8.23
N LYS A 86 -9.44 3.25 -9.02
CA LYS A 86 -8.49 2.51 -9.88
C LYS A 86 -7.04 2.69 -9.48
N GLY A 87 -6.81 3.46 -8.43
CA GLY A 87 -5.48 3.82 -8.00
C GLY A 87 -5.47 4.90 -6.91
N LEU A 88 -4.28 5.11 -6.36
CA LEU A 88 -3.93 6.26 -5.53
C LEU A 88 -2.94 7.13 -6.32
N PRO A 89 -3.20 8.44 -6.51
CA PRO A 89 -2.27 9.30 -7.23
C PRO A 89 -0.94 9.46 -6.50
N GLU A 90 0.10 9.90 -7.23
CA GLU A 90 1.37 10.26 -6.61
C GLU A 90 1.15 11.34 -5.54
N GLY A 91 1.71 11.12 -4.34
CA GLY A 91 1.57 12.05 -3.24
C GLY A 91 0.16 12.10 -2.65
N PHE A 92 -0.67 11.08 -2.87
CA PHE A 92 -2.02 10.97 -2.30
C PHE A 92 -2.05 11.10 -0.77
N SER A 93 -1.08 10.51 -0.07
CA SER A 93 -1.11 10.44 1.39
C SER A 93 -1.24 11.82 2.07
N GLY A 94 -2.20 11.93 2.99
CA GLY A 94 -2.56 13.15 3.69
C GLY A 94 -3.24 14.22 2.81
N LYS A 95 -3.73 13.85 1.62
CA LYS A 95 -4.37 14.75 0.65
C LYS A 95 -5.76 14.30 0.21
N GLU A 96 -6.42 13.47 1.00
CA GLU A 96 -7.72 12.88 0.69
C GLU A 96 -8.76 13.95 0.32
N GLU A 97 -8.83 15.03 1.11
CA GLU A 97 -9.72 16.18 0.87
C GLU A 97 -9.33 16.99 -0.36
N GLU A 98 -8.02 17.19 -0.61
CA GLU A 98 -7.50 17.94 -1.76
C GLU A 98 -7.81 17.21 -3.08
N VAL A 99 -7.72 15.88 -3.08
CA VAL A 99 -8.03 15.04 -4.26
C VAL A 99 -9.55 14.98 -4.49
N GLY A 100 -10.33 14.90 -3.41
CA GLY A 100 -11.79 15.02 -3.46
C GLY A 100 -12.52 13.80 -4.04
N GLY A 101 -13.83 13.94 -4.26
CA GLY A 101 -14.67 12.87 -4.80
C GLY A 101 -14.66 11.62 -3.91
N ASP A 102 -14.43 10.46 -4.52
CA ASP A 102 -14.40 9.16 -3.83
C ASP A 102 -13.22 8.99 -2.87
N TYR A 103 -12.24 9.90 -2.93
CA TYR A 103 -11.10 9.91 -2.05
C TYR A 103 -11.35 10.66 -0.74
N ALA A 104 -12.28 11.61 -0.71
CA ALA A 104 -12.45 12.54 0.42
C ALA A 104 -12.85 11.86 1.73
N SER A 105 -13.49 10.69 1.66
CA SER A 105 -13.89 9.92 2.84
C SER A 105 -12.83 8.90 3.29
N LEU A 106 -11.75 8.73 2.52
CA LEU A 106 -10.68 7.81 2.88
C LEU A 106 -9.95 8.30 4.13
N LYS A 107 -9.56 7.34 4.96
CA LYS A 107 -8.72 7.59 6.13
C LYS A 107 -7.55 6.64 6.08
N GLU A 108 -6.35 7.18 6.14
CA GLU A 108 -5.13 6.39 6.24
C GLU A 108 -4.92 5.86 7.66
N GLY A 109 -4.50 4.60 7.75
CA GLY A 109 -4.14 3.94 9.00
C GLY A 109 -2.78 4.43 9.53
N HIS A 110 -2.50 4.11 10.79
CA HIS A 110 -1.22 4.39 11.43
C HIS A 110 -0.17 3.36 11.01
N ASN A 111 0.98 3.87 10.59
CA ASN A 111 2.18 3.08 10.27
C ASN A 111 3.08 2.87 11.50
N ASP A 112 4.26 2.27 11.32
CA ASP A 112 5.16 1.98 12.45
C ASP A 112 5.87 3.21 13.04
N TYR A 113 5.86 4.35 12.33
CA TYR A 113 6.21 5.67 12.87
C TYR A 113 5.10 6.27 13.74
N LYS A 114 4.01 5.54 13.99
CA LYS A 114 2.87 5.92 14.84
C LYS A 114 2.14 7.18 14.36
N VAL A 115 2.15 7.40 13.05
CA VAL A 115 1.44 8.48 12.36
C VAL A 115 0.62 7.92 11.19
N PRO A 116 -0.46 8.58 10.77
CA PRO A 116 -1.20 8.15 9.60
C PRO A 116 -0.41 8.37 8.30
N GLY A 117 -0.75 7.57 7.29
CA GLY A 117 -0.31 7.77 5.92
C GLY A 117 1.07 7.20 5.59
N TRP A 118 1.54 7.52 4.40
CA TRP A 118 2.83 7.09 3.87
C TRP A 118 3.99 7.69 4.65
N ARG A 119 4.90 6.84 5.12
CA ARG A 119 6.25 7.25 5.52
C ARG A 119 7.25 6.48 4.69
N GLY A 120 7.96 7.25 3.86
CA GLY A 120 9.04 6.72 3.05
C GLY A 120 10.10 6.10 3.95
N PRO A 121 10.71 5.00 3.51
CA PRO A 121 11.72 4.33 4.31
C PRO A 121 12.97 5.21 4.49
N LYS A 122 13.62 5.00 5.63
CA LYS A 122 14.95 5.55 5.96
C LYS A 122 15.88 4.37 6.15
N LEU A 123 16.73 4.08 5.17
CA LEU A 123 17.47 2.82 5.07
C LEU A 123 18.97 3.02 5.26
N PRO A 124 19.58 2.39 6.28
CA PRO A 124 21.02 2.46 6.49
C PRO A 124 21.81 1.80 5.34
N SER A 125 21.17 0.93 4.55
CA SER A 125 21.74 0.20 3.42
C SER A 125 20.73 -0.01 2.29
N HIS A 126 21.23 -0.13 1.06
CA HIS A 126 20.45 -0.59 -0.10
C HIS A 126 20.19 -2.10 -0.04
N GLY A 127 19.25 -2.58 -0.84
CA GLY A 127 18.86 -3.98 -1.01
C GLY A 127 17.59 -4.41 -0.27
N HIS A 128 16.85 -3.50 0.38
CA HIS A 128 15.63 -3.87 1.11
C HIS A 128 14.45 -4.09 0.16
N ARG A 129 13.63 -5.10 0.46
CA ARG A 129 12.38 -5.38 -0.24
C ARG A 129 11.21 -4.66 0.41
N PHE A 130 10.49 -3.89 -0.40
CA PHE A 130 9.21 -3.28 -0.07
C PHE A 130 8.09 -4.08 -0.71
N GLN A 131 7.19 -4.62 0.10
CA GLN A 131 6.03 -5.36 -0.35
C GLN A 131 4.79 -4.46 -0.28
N PHE A 132 4.11 -4.32 -1.40
CA PHE A 132 2.81 -3.66 -1.52
C PHE A 132 1.76 -4.75 -1.69
N ARG A 133 0.78 -4.82 -0.78
CA ARG A 133 -0.32 -5.79 -0.82
C ARG A 133 -1.65 -5.05 -0.87
N LEU A 134 -2.46 -5.39 -1.86
CA LEU A 134 -3.82 -4.88 -2.03
C LEU A 134 -4.81 -6.03 -1.86
N PHE A 135 -5.76 -5.85 -0.96
CA PHE A 135 -6.80 -6.81 -0.65
C PHE A 135 -8.14 -6.29 -1.17
N ALA A 136 -8.87 -7.14 -1.88
CA ALA A 136 -10.27 -6.94 -2.24
C ALA A 136 -11.14 -7.68 -1.22
N LEU A 137 -12.08 -6.98 -0.62
CA LEU A 137 -12.88 -7.45 0.51
C LEU A 137 -14.35 -7.53 0.15
N ASP A 138 -15.03 -8.58 0.58
CA ASP A 138 -16.48 -8.74 0.46
C ASP A 138 -17.27 -7.97 1.52
N GLU A 139 -16.59 -7.21 2.38
CA GLU A 139 -17.19 -6.38 3.43
C GLU A 139 -16.55 -4.98 3.46
N GLN A 140 -17.30 -4.01 4.01
CA GLN A 140 -16.78 -2.72 4.43
C GLN A 140 -16.42 -2.75 5.92
N LEU A 141 -15.15 -2.48 6.24
CA LEU A 141 -14.62 -2.63 7.59
C LEU A 141 -15.20 -1.60 8.56
N LYS A 142 -15.62 -2.07 9.74
CA LYS A 142 -16.09 -1.22 10.85
C LYS A 142 -14.97 -0.97 11.85
N HIS A 143 -14.04 -0.11 11.51
CA HIS A 143 -12.92 0.22 12.38
C HIS A 143 -13.04 1.64 12.99
N GLY A 144 -12.51 1.79 14.19
CA GLY A 144 -12.42 3.07 14.89
C GLY A 144 -11.40 4.03 14.26
N ASN A 145 -11.05 5.10 14.98
CA ASN A 145 -10.20 6.19 14.46
C ASN A 145 -8.73 5.80 14.21
N LYS A 146 -8.30 4.58 14.57
CA LYS A 146 -6.92 4.11 14.44
C LYS A 146 -6.89 2.69 13.89
N VAL A 147 -6.52 2.56 12.62
CA VAL A 147 -6.27 1.27 11.97
C VAL A 147 -4.77 1.07 11.89
N THR A 148 -4.23 0.03 12.51
CA THR A 148 -2.85 -0.43 12.26
C THR A 148 -2.87 -1.59 11.27
N LYS A 149 -1.71 -1.99 10.76
CA LYS A 149 -1.61 -3.20 9.94
C LYS A 149 -2.16 -4.41 10.68
N GLU A 150 -1.76 -4.65 11.93
CA GLU A 150 -2.17 -5.83 12.68
C GLU A 150 -3.69 -5.88 12.83
N LYS A 151 -4.31 -4.74 13.17
CA LYS A 151 -5.76 -4.66 13.29
C LYS A 151 -6.45 -4.84 11.95
N LEU A 152 -5.91 -4.24 10.88
CA LEU A 152 -6.45 -4.44 9.54
C LEU A 152 -6.40 -5.92 9.13
N LEU A 153 -5.27 -6.60 9.34
CA LEU A 153 -5.11 -8.00 8.96
C LEU A 153 -6.03 -8.94 9.77
N GLU A 154 -6.29 -8.61 11.04
CA GLU A 154 -7.32 -9.28 11.84
C GLU A 154 -8.73 -9.02 11.29
N ASP A 155 -9.07 -7.77 10.97
CA ASP A 155 -10.40 -7.37 10.52
C ASP A 155 -10.77 -7.92 9.13
N ILE A 156 -9.78 -8.21 8.27
CA ILE A 156 -10.03 -8.78 6.93
C ILE A 156 -10.05 -10.30 6.92
N GLU A 157 -9.73 -10.97 8.03
CA GLU A 157 -9.70 -12.44 8.08
C GLU A 157 -11.08 -13.02 7.71
N GLY A 158 -11.11 -13.90 6.71
CA GLY A 158 -12.36 -14.47 6.19
C GLY A 158 -13.11 -13.61 5.17
N HIS A 159 -12.68 -12.36 4.93
CA HIS A 159 -13.33 -11.41 4.01
C HIS A 159 -12.56 -11.15 2.72
N VAL A 160 -11.34 -11.69 2.60
CA VAL A 160 -10.49 -11.51 1.40
C VAL A 160 -11.02 -12.38 0.25
N ILE A 161 -11.50 -11.73 -0.81
CA ILE A 161 -11.94 -12.37 -2.06
C ILE A 161 -10.97 -12.17 -3.22
N GLY A 162 -9.90 -11.38 -3.01
CA GLY A 162 -8.78 -11.29 -3.93
C GLY A 162 -7.59 -10.56 -3.30
N GLU A 163 -6.39 -10.94 -3.72
CA GLU A 163 -5.15 -10.31 -3.30
C GLU A 163 -4.26 -10.03 -4.52
N ALA A 164 -3.68 -8.85 -4.56
CA ALA A 164 -2.66 -8.47 -5.52
C ALA A 164 -1.43 -7.94 -4.79
N GLN A 165 -0.25 -8.29 -5.30
CA GLN A 165 1.02 -7.93 -4.68
C GLN A 165 2.02 -7.41 -5.71
N MET A 166 2.83 -6.45 -5.30
CA MET A 166 4.06 -6.06 -5.97
C MET A 166 5.19 -5.94 -4.96
N THR A 167 6.39 -6.37 -5.33
CA THR A 167 7.60 -6.21 -4.53
C THR A 167 8.59 -5.31 -5.25
N THR A 168 9.20 -4.39 -4.51
CA THR A 168 10.17 -3.44 -5.04
C THR A 168 11.43 -3.43 -4.19
N MET A 169 12.57 -3.11 -4.79
CA MET A 169 13.87 -3.02 -4.13
C MET A 169 14.25 -1.56 -3.94
N PHE A 170 14.84 -1.21 -2.80
CA PHE A 170 15.56 0.05 -2.63
C PHE A 170 17.01 -0.20 -2.28
#